data_AF-A0AAW2IX83-F1
#
_entry.id   AF-A0AAW2IX83-F1
#
_cell.length_a   1.000
_cell.length_b   1.000
_cell.length_c   1.000
_cell.angle_alpha   90.00
_cell.angle_beta   90.00
_cell.angle_gamma   90.00
#
_symmetry.space_group_name_H-M   'P 1'
#
loop_
_entity.id
_entity.type
_entity.pdbx_description
1 polymer ?
#
loop_
_entity_poly.entity_id
_entity_poly.type
_entity_poly.pdbx_seq_one_letter_code
_entity_poly.pdbx_strand_id
1 'polypeptide(L)'
;MFGEVLSGLIRNDERSGCIQGVKMDRTPPAISHLLFADHTIIFCKATNEACHSIDRILKKYALASGQLINHDKSTITFSHNASQERKEKLTNILGMRLEDHRDKYLGLPSIANERKKVFAATRNKI
;
A
#
# COMPACT_ATOMS: atom_id res chain seq x y z
N MET A 1 -17.96 -4.33 -4.71
CA MET A 1 -18.53 -4.04 -3.38
C MET A 1 -17.47 -4.00 -2.27
N PHE A 2 -16.75 -5.09 -1.94
CA PHE A 2 -15.75 -5.08 -0.85
C PHE A 2 -14.57 -4.11 -1.09
N GLY A 3 -13.97 -4.16 -2.28
CA GLY A 3 -12.90 -3.22 -2.65
C GLY A 3 -13.34 -1.75 -2.63
N GLU A 4 -14.62 -1.46 -2.91
CA GLU A 4 -15.13 -0.08 -2.91
C GLU A 4 -15.21 0.51 -1.50
N VAL A 5 -15.54 -0.30 -0.49
CA VAL A 5 -15.53 0.13 0.92
C VAL A 5 -14.12 0.49 1.34
N LEU A 6 -13.14 -0.37 1.04
CA LEU A 6 -11.73 -0.12 1.37
C LEU A 6 -11.20 1.10 0.61
N SER A 7 -11.48 1.21 -0.69
CA SER A 7 -11.16 2.39 -1.49
C SER A 7 -11.77 3.67 -0.93
N GLY A 8 -13.02 3.61 -0.46
CA GLY A 8 -13.70 4.74 0.17
C GLY A 8 -13.00 5.19 1.45
N LEU A 9 -12.62 4.25 2.32
CA LEU A 9 -11.88 4.54 3.56
C LEU A 9 -10.50 5.13 3.28
N ILE A 10 -9.76 4.59 2.31
CA ILE A 10 -8.43 5.10 1.92
C ILE A 10 -8.56 6.52 1.35
N ARG A 11 -9.53 6.76 0.46
CA ARG A 11 -9.77 8.09 -0.11
C ARG A 11 -10.18 9.12 0.95
N ASN A 12 -10.90 8.69 2.00
CA ASN A 12 -11.24 9.56 3.10
C ASN A 12 -9.99 10.02 3.86
N ASP A 13 -9.13 9.09 4.25
CA ASP A 13 -7.89 9.42 4.97
C ASP A 13 -6.88 10.16 4.07
N GLU A 14 -6.93 9.98 2.74
CA GLU A 14 -6.20 10.83 1.79
C GLU A 14 -6.71 12.28 1.78
N ARG A 15 -8.04 12.49 1.75
CA ARG A 15 -8.64 13.83 1.81
C ARG A 15 -8.32 14.55 3.12
N SER A 16 -8.21 13.81 4.21
CA SER A 16 -7.77 14.33 5.52
C SER A 16 -6.25 14.55 5.61
N GLY A 17 -5.47 14.17 4.58
CA GLY A 17 -4.02 14.32 4.55
C GLY A 17 -3.26 13.30 5.40
N CYS A 18 -3.95 12.33 6.02
CA CYS A 18 -3.37 11.28 6.86
C CYS A 18 -2.62 10.24 6.02
N ILE A 19 -3.09 9.99 4.80
CA ILE A 19 -2.40 9.17 3.79
C ILE A 19 -2.00 10.05 2.63
N GLN A 20 -0.77 9.88 2.17
CA GLN A 20 -0.28 10.51 0.95
C GLN A 20 0.20 9.42 0.01
N GLY A 21 -0.51 9.26 -1.11
CA GLY A 21 -0.13 8.35 -2.18
C GLY A 21 1.20 8.72 -2.84
N VAL A 22 1.71 7.80 -3.65
CA VAL A 22 2.95 8.00 -4.40
C VAL A 22 2.66 8.71 -5.72
N LYS A 23 3.48 9.70 -6.08
CA LYS A 23 3.41 10.40 -7.36
C LYS A 23 4.50 9.88 -8.30
N MET A 24 4.11 9.57 -9.54
CA MET A 24 5.02 9.07 -10.58
C MET A 24 5.65 10.22 -11.38
N ASP A 25 4.92 11.33 -11.56
CA ASP A 25 5.35 12.53 -12.30
C ASP A 25 4.72 13.81 -11.69
N ARG A 26 4.98 14.98 -12.29
CA ARG A 26 4.39 16.27 -11.90
C ARG A 26 2.88 16.34 -12.12
N THR A 27 2.31 15.39 -12.83
CA THR A 27 0.89 15.36 -13.22
C THR A 27 0.04 14.57 -12.20
N PRO A 28 -1.06 15.12 -11.68
CA PRO A 28 -1.97 14.42 -10.75
C PRO A 28 -2.81 13.33 -11.45
N PRO A 29 -3.43 12.37 -10.70
CA PRO A 29 -3.43 12.23 -9.22
C PRO A 29 -2.38 11.25 -8.67
N ALA A 30 -2.05 11.39 -7.38
CA ALA A 30 -1.22 10.43 -6.66
C ALA A 30 -1.95 9.08 -6.52
N ILE A 31 -1.21 7.98 -6.56
CA ILE A 31 -1.76 6.62 -6.40
C ILE A 31 -1.56 6.18 -4.96
N SER A 32 -2.64 5.94 -4.22
CA SER A 32 -2.62 5.47 -2.83
C SER A 32 -2.95 3.99 -2.68
N HIS A 33 -3.64 3.39 -3.63
CA HIS A 33 -3.97 1.96 -3.59
C HIS A 33 -4.24 1.39 -4.97
N LEU A 34 -3.98 0.10 -5.13
CA LEU A 34 -4.35 -0.72 -6.27
C LEU A 34 -5.18 -1.90 -5.76
N LEU A 35 -6.31 -2.14 -6.40
CA LEU A 35 -7.16 -3.29 -6.15
C LEU A 35 -7.05 -4.23 -7.35
N PHE A 36 -6.66 -5.48 -7.11
CA PHE A 36 -6.60 -6.50 -8.15
C PHE A 36 -7.14 -7.83 -7.62
N ALA A 37 -8.31 -8.23 -8.12
CA ALA A 37 -9.05 -9.40 -7.63
C ALA A 37 -9.18 -9.38 -6.09
N ASP A 38 -8.63 -10.39 -5.40
CA ASP A 38 -8.62 -10.52 -3.94
C ASP A 38 -7.46 -9.80 -3.25
N HIS A 39 -6.58 -9.13 -4.00
CA HIS A 39 -5.40 -8.46 -3.46
C HIS A 39 -5.54 -6.94 -3.48
N THR A 40 -5.18 -6.32 -2.35
CA THR A 40 -5.06 -4.86 -2.24
C THR A 40 -3.62 -4.49 -1.95
N ILE A 41 -3.10 -3.53 -2.69
CA ILE A 41 -1.79 -2.92 -2.46
C ILE A 41 -2.04 -1.48 -2.02
N ILE A 42 -1.43 -1.06 -0.92
CA ILE A 42 -1.55 0.31 -0.39
C ILE A 42 -0.18 0.98 -0.50
N PHE A 43 -0.15 2.16 -1.13
CA PHE A 43 1.01 3.02 -1.26
C PHE A 43 0.88 4.21 -0.31
N CYS A 44 1.84 4.37 0.58
CA CYS A 44 1.89 5.51 1.49
C CYS A 44 3.34 5.90 1.79
N LYS A 45 3.53 7.06 2.44
CA LYS A 45 4.83 7.42 2.99
C LYS A 45 5.18 6.50 4.17
N ALA A 46 6.44 6.11 4.28
CA ALA A 46 6.96 5.33 5.40
C ALA A 46 7.11 6.20 6.68
N THR A 47 5.99 6.65 7.24
CA THR A 47 5.93 7.40 8.51
C THR A 47 5.00 6.71 9.51
N ASN A 48 5.17 7.01 10.80
CA ASN A 48 4.34 6.39 11.84
C ASN A 48 2.87 6.77 11.65
N GLU A 49 2.60 8.02 11.27
CA GLU A 49 1.25 8.56 11.08
C GLU A 49 0.52 7.83 9.95
N ALA A 50 1.22 7.54 8.85
CA ALA A 50 0.68 6.78 7.74
C ALA A 50 0.38 5.32 8.16
N CYS A 51 1.30 4.66 8.87
CA CYS A 51 1.08 3.29 9.36
C CYS A 51 -0.08 3.21 10.36
N HIS A 52 -0.20 4.16 11.29
CA HIS A 52 -1.35 4.22 12.21
C HIS A 52 -2.67 4.49 11.46
N SER A 53 -2.63 5.29 10.41
CA SER A 53 -3.82 5.54 9.58
C SER A 53 -4.23 4.28 8.81
N ILE A 54 -3.27 3.52 8.27
CA ILE A 54 -3.52 2.23 7.64
C ILE A 54 -4.13 1.25 8.64
N ASP A 55 -3.52 1.07 9.82
CA ASP A 55 -4.07 0.20 10.87
C ASP A 55 -5.52 0.56 11.21
N ARG A 56 -5.83 1.86 11.34
CA ARG A 56 -7.20 2.34 11.58
C ARG A 56 -8.14 2.03 10.42
N ILE A 57 -7.71 2.22 9.16
CA ILE A 57 -8.52 1.89 7.97
C ILE A 57 -8.81 0.40 7.93
N LEU A 58 -7.79 -0.42 8.16
CA LEU A 58 -7.89 -1.88 8.20
C LEU A 58 -8.88 -2.35 9.27
N LYS A 59 -8.83 -1.76 10.47
CA LYS A 59 -9.81 -2.03 11.54
C LYS A 59 -11.24 -1.60 11.16
N LYS A 60 -11.40 -0.38 10.61
CA LYS A 60 -12.71 0.10 10.12
C LYS A 60 -13.27 -0.78 9.02
N TYR A 61 -12.40 -1.23 8.11
CA TYR A 61 -12.76 -2.13 7.03
C TYR A 61 -13.25 -3.47 7.57
N ALA A 62 -12.53 -4.05 8.54
CA ALA A 62 -12.91 -5.30 9.17
C ALA A 62 -14.28 -5.21 9.86
N LEU A 63 -14.54 -4.10 10.56
CA LEU A 63 -15.83 -3.83 11.19
C LEU A 63 -16.96 -3.63 10.18
N ALA A 64 -16.72 -2.88 9.11
CA ALA A 64 -17.75 -2.56 8.11
C ALA A 64 -18.06 -3.74 7.17
N SER A 65 -17.07 -4.56 6.84
CA SER A 65 -17.20 -5.69 5.89
C SER A 65 -17.45 -7.04 6.58
N GLY A 66 -17.17 -7.15 7.88
CA GLY A 66 -17.11 -8.43 8.59
C GLY A 66 -15.92 -9.31 8.21
N GLN A 67 -14.99 -8.82 7.39
CA GLN A 67 -13.82 -9.57 6.94
C GLN A 67 -12.63 -9.36 7.86
N LEU A 68 -11.96 -10.46 8.24
CA LEU A 68 -10.71 -10.40 8.98
C LEU A 68 -9.53 -10.27 8.02
N ILE A 69 -8.63 -9.34 8.35
CA ILE A 69 -7.38 -9.18 7.62
C ILE A 69 -6.43 -10.26 8.07
N ASN A 70 -5.93 -11.03 7.10
CA ASN A 70 -4.94 -12.03 7.37
C ASN A 70 -3.55 -11.39 7.41
N HIS A 71 -3.10 -11.04 8.62
CA HIS A 71 -1.77 -10.44 8.85
C HIS A 71 -0.62 -11.36 8.45
N ASP A 72 -0.82 -12.69 8.47
CA ASP A 72 0.18 -13.68 8.06
C ASP A 72 0.41 -13.68 6.54
N LYS A 73 -0.65 -13.42 5.77
CA LYS A 73 -0.60 -13.26 4.30
C LYS A 73 -0.33 -11.82 3.85
N SER A 74 -0.34 -10.86 4.78
CA SER A 74 -0.11 -9.45 4.49
C SER A 74 1.36 -9.12 4.70
N THR A 75 1.96 -8.46 3.71
CA THR A 75 3.38 -8.10 3.75
C THR A 75 3.58 -6.60 3.61
N ILE A 76 4.69 -6.11 4.18
CA ILE A 76 5.11 -4.72 4.03
C ILE A 76 6.45 -4.70 3.29
N THR A 77 6.54 -3.82 2.31
CA THR A 77 7.78 -3.56 1.57
C THR A 77 8.12 -2.08 1.68
N PHE A 78 9.41 -1.79 1.84
CA PHE A 78 9.92 -0.43 1.94
C PHE A 78 10.82 -0.09 0.74
N SER A 79 10.85 1.18 0.35
CA SER A 79 11.86 1.68 -0.58
C SER A 79 13.27 1.53 0.01
N HIS A 80 14.28 1.44 -0.86
CA HIS A 80 15.70 1.30 -0.50
C HIS A 80 16.19 2.33 0.54
N ASN A 81 15.61 3.53 0.54
CA ASN A 81 16.04 4.65 1.38
C ASN A 81 15.54 4.61 2.84
N ALA A 82 14.76 3.60 3.23
CA ALA A 82 14.30 3.47 4.62
C ALA A 82 15.36 2.79 5.49
N SER A 83 15.73 3.39 6.63
CA SER A 83 16.63 2.77 7.61
C SER A 83 16.03 1.52 8.23
N GLN A 84 16.87 0.55 8.59
CA GLN A 84 16.44 -0.71 9.20
C GLN A 84 15.59 -0.50 10.46
N GLU A 85 16.02 0.40 11.35
CA GLU A 85 15.28 0.79 12.55
C GLU A 85 13.86 1.29 12.23
N ARG A 86 13.73 2.11 11.16
CA ARG A 86 12.42 2.60 10.73
C ARG A 86 11.58 1.47 10.14
N LYS A 87 12.15 0.55 9.38
CA LYS A 87 11.43 -0.62 8.84
C LYS A 87 10.85 -1.46 9.98
N GLU A 88 11.66 -1.79 10.99
CA GLU A 88 11.24 -2.59 12.14
C GLU A 88 10.13 -1.90 12.92
N LYS A 89 10.28 -0.59 13.21
CA LYS A 89 9.27 0.19 13.90
C LYS A 89 7.93 0.20 13.17
N LEU A 90 7.93 0.47 11.86
CA LEU A 90 6.71 0.55 11.06
C LEU A 90 6.07 -0.83 10.84
N THR A 91 6.88 -1.88 10.75
CA THR A 91 6.42 -3.28 10.67
C THR A 91 5.69 -3.68 11.96
N ASN A 92 6.23 -3.30 13.12
CA ASN A 92 5.59 -3.55 14.42
C ASN A 92 4.24 -2.82 14.59
N ILE A 93 4.08 -1.62 14.04
CA ILE A 93 2.81 -0.87 14.11
C ILE A 93 1.69 -1.63 13.36
N LEU A 94 2.01 -2.22 12.22
CA LEU A 94 1.03 -2.89 11.36
C LEU A 94 0.89 -4.39 11.66
N GLY A 95 1.84 -4.98 12.41
CA GLY A 95 1.82 -6.40 12.77
C GLY A 95 1.87 -7.33 11.55
N MET A 96 2.55 -6.90 10.47
CA MET A 96 2.67 -7.66 9.23
C MET A 96 4.12 -8.10 9.04
N ARG A 97 4.37 -9.06 8.16
CA ARG A 97 5.73 -9.51 7.88
C ARG A 97 6.46 -8.49 6.99
N LEU A 98 7.68 -8.13 7.39
CA LEU A 98 8.60 -7.40 6.51
C LEU A 98 9.06 -8.34 5.40
N GLU A 99 8.80 -7.96 4.16
CA GLU A 99 9.29 -8.68 2.98
C GLU A 99 10.26 -7.81 2.19
N ASP A 100 11.50 -8.30 2.06
CA ASP A 100 12.52 -7.67 1.22
C ASP A 100 12.24 -8.08 -0.23
N HIS A 101 11.31 -7.37 -0.88
CA HIS A 101 10.93 -7.63 -2.27
C HIS A 101 12.06 -7.17 -3.21
N ARG A 102 13.15 -7.95 -3.31
CA ARG A 102 14.12 -7.83 -4.41
C ARG A 102 13.58 -8.42 -5.70
N ASP A 103 12.65 -9.36 -5.60
CA ASP A 103 12.15 -10.15 -6.71
C ASP A 103 10.65 -9.96 -6.91
N LYS A 104 10.35 -9.21 -7.97
CA LYS A 104 9.14 -9.29 -8.81
C LYS A 104 7.79 -9.45 -8.11
N TYR A 105 7.05 -8.34 -8.01
CA TYR A 105 5.60 -8.42 -7.86
C TYR A 105 4.98 -8.62 -9.25
N LEU A 106 4.22 -9.72 -9.45
CA LEU A 106 3.55 -10.07 -10.72
C LEU A 106 4.47 -10.24 -11.94
N GLY A 107 5.75 -10.60 -11.75
CA GLY A 107 6.73 -10.69 -12.84
C GLY A 107 7.28 -9.33 -13.30
N LEU A 108 6.89 -8.24 -12.66
CA LEU A 108 7.40 -6.89 -12.94
C LEU A 108 8.55 -6.57 -11.98
N PRO A 109 9.70 -6.09 -12.49
CA PRO A 109 10.87 -5.81 -11.66
C PRO A 109 10.51 -4.84 -10.53
N SER A 110 10.99 -5.17 -9.33
CA SER A 110 10.66 -4.50 -8.08
C SER A 110 10.83 -2.98 -8.19
N ILE A 111 9.90 -2.27 -7.56
CA ILE A 111 9.56 -0.84 -7.66
C ILE A 111 10.73 0.11 -7.32
N ALA A 112 11.90 -0.42 -6.95
CA ALA A 112 13.08 0.37 -6.63
C ALA A 112 13.80 0.97 -7.86
N ASN A 113 13.86 0.26 -9.00
CA ASN A 113 14.74 0.68 -10.11
C ASN A 113 14.04 1.17 -11.39
N GLU A 114 12.74 0.92 -11.55
CA GLU A 114 12.07 1.24 -12.80
C GLU A 114 10.70 1.86 -12.56
N ARG A 115 10.72 3.10 -12.05
CA ARG A 115 9.56 4.01 -11.89
C ARG A 115 8.70 4.16 -13.16
N LYS A 116 9.10 3.60 -14.31
CA LYS A 116 8.43 3.71 -15.61
C LYS A 116 7.77 2.41 -16.13
N LYS A 117 8.17 1.21 -15.69
CA LYS A 117 7.75 -0.04 -16.37
C LYS A 117 6.56 -0.77 -15.74
N VAL A 118 6.43 -0.74 -14.41
CA VAL A 118 5.36 -1.48 -13.70
C VAL A 118 3.96 -0.99 -14.13
N PHE A 119 3.80 0.32 -14.29
CA PHE A 119 2.53 0.92 -14.72
C PHE A 119 2.30 0.82 -16.24
N ALA A 120 3.35 0.74 -17.06
CA ALA A 120 3.21 0.54 -18.51
C ALA A 120 2.65 -0.86 -18.84
N ALA A 121 3.00 -1.88 -18.05
CA ALA A 121 2.44 -3.22 -18.20
C ALA A 121 0.94 -3.32 -17.86
N THR A 122 0.42 -2.37 -17.07
CA THR A 122 -1.02 -2.30 -16.74
C THR A 122 -1.83 -1.60 -17.84
N ARG A 123 -1.17 -0.95 -18.81
CA ARG A 123 -1.84 -0.25 -19.93
C ARG A 123 -2.21 -1.17 -21.10
N ASN A 124 -1.67 -2.39 -21.16
CA ASN A 124 -1.79 -3.30 -22.32
C ASN A 124 -2.63 -4.56 -22.06
N LYS A 125 -3.61 -4.47 -21.17
CA LYS A 125 -4.75 -5.41 -21.12
C LYS A 125 -6.03 -4.63 -20.85
N ILE A 126 -6.44 -3.86 -21.85
CA ILE A 126 -7.83 -3.48 -22.09
C ILE A 126 -8.19 -4.09 -23.44
#